data_AF-A0A543A9Q2-F1
#
_entry.id   AF-A0A543A9Q2-F1
#
_cell.length_a   1.000
_cell.length_b   1.000
_cell.length_c   1.000
_cell.angle_alpha   90.00
_cell.angle_beta   90.00
_cell.angle_gamma   90.00
#
_symmetry.space_group_name_H-M   'P 1'
#
loop_
_entity.id
_entity.type
_entity.pdbx_description
1 polymer ?
#
loop_
_entity_poly.entity_id
_entity_poly.type
_entity_poly.pdbx_seq_one_letter_code
_entity_poly.pdbx_strand_id
1 'polypeptide(L)'
;MARQDETMQRGPVRTCIGCRKRAAKRELLRVTAGSDSNGQPAVVPDPTATAPGRGAHIHPTRECYELAVRRKAFTRALKTQGGLSSTPVEDHLDPRQTPMTVEDGRLTRNWSKSS
;
A
#
# COMPACT_ATOMS: atom_id res chain seq x y z
N MET A 1 -17.75 -4.32 -29.04
CA MET A 1 -16.79 -5.38 -28.70
C MET A 1 -16.28 -5.12 -27.28
N ALA A 2 -16.70 -5.88 -26.27
CA ALA A 2 -16.41 -5.59 -24.86
C ALA A 2 -16.24 -6.88 -24.04
N ARG A 3 -15.13 -7.62 -24.16
CA ARG A 3 -14.95 -8.91 -23.44
C ARG A 3 -13.49 -9.31 -23.15
N GLN A 4 -12.62 -8.38 -22.74
CA GLN A 4 -11.24 -8.74 -22.33
C GLN A 4 -10.79 -8.16 -20.97
N ASP A 5 -11.46 -7.11 -20.48
CA ASP A 5 -11.13 -6.45 -19.20
C ASP A 5 -11.63 -7.21 -17.95
N GLU A 6 -12.65 -8.07 -18.12
CA GLU A 6 -13.42 -8.64 -17.02
C GLU A 6 -12.77 -9.88 -16.36
N THR A 7 -11.82 -10.52 -17.05
CA THR A 7 -11.24 -11.81 -16.63
C THR A 7 -9.94 -11.69 -15.86
N MET A 8 -9.14 -10.67 -16.13
CA MET A 8 -8.01 -10.31 -15.29
C MET A 8 -8.47 -9.68 -13.97
N GLN A 9 -9.73 -9.22 -13.86
CA GLN A 9 -10.32 -8.67 -12.63
C GLN A 9 -10.89 -9.74 -11.66
N ARG A 10 -10.63 -11.04 -11.85
CA ARG A 10 -11.25 -12.18 -11.12
C ARG A 10 -10.87 -12.32 -9.63
N GLY A 11 -10.34 -11.28 -8.99
CA GLY A 11 -10.00 -11.29 -7.57
C GLY A 11 -11.00 -10.50 -6.73
N PRO A 12 -11.01 -10.66 -5.40
CA PRO A 12 -11.81 -9.81 -4.52
C PRO A 12 -11.50 -8.33 -4.79
N VAL A 13 -12.54 -7.53 -5.01
CA VAL A 13 -12.42 -6.07 -5.14
C VAL A 13 -12.46 -5.42 -3.76
N ARG A 14 -11.59 -4.45 -3.51
CA ARG A 14 -11.53 -3.67 -2.27
C ARG A 14 -11.56 -2.17 -2.58
N THR A 15 -11.81 -1.38 -1.55
CA THR A 15 -11.87 0.08 -1.65
C THR A 15 -10.64 0.67 -0.98
N CYS A 16 -9.90 1.50 -1.71
CA CYS A 16 -8.81 2.28 -1.15
C CYS A 16 -9.33 3.25 -0.09
N ILE A 17 -8.76 3.24 1.12
CA ILE A 17 -9.20 4.12 2.21
C ILE A 17 -8.77 5.58 2.01
N GLY A 18 -7.76 5.84 1.18
CA GLY A 18 -7.29 7.19 0.82
C GLY A 18 -8.20 7.85 -0.21
N CYS A 19 -8.22 7.34 -1.43
CA CYS A 19 -8.95 7.93 -2.56
C CYS A 19 -10.40 7.43 -2.74
N ARG A 20 -10.82 6.39 -1.99
CA ARG A 20 -12.18 5.79 -2.07
C ARG A 20 -12.54 5.09 -3.38
N LYS A 21 -11.61 4.99 -4.35
CA LYS A 21 -11.78 4.18 -5.56
C LYS A 21 -11.71 2.69 -5.25
N ARG A 22 -12.40 1.88 -6.06
CA ARG A 22 -12.36 0.41 -6.02
C ARG A 22 -11.28 -0.11 -6.95
N ALA A 23 -10.56 -1.16 -6.52
CA ALA A 23 -9.55 -1.85 -7.32
C ALA A 23 -9.50 -3.33 -6.91
N ALA A 24 -8.88 -4.19 -7.73
CA ALA A 24 -8.63 -5.57 -7.30
C ALA A 24 -7.71 -5.59 -6.07
N LYS A 25 -7.89 -6.57 -5.19
CA LYS A 25 -7.06 -6.76 -3.99
C LYS A 25 -5.56 -6.69 -4.30
N ARG A 26 -5.12 -7.28 -5.43
CA ARG A 26 -3.71 -7.30 -5.85
C ARG A 26 -3.12 -5.93 -6.18
N GLU A 27 -3.97 -4.94 -6.50
CA GLU A 27 -3.56 -3.58 -6.86
C GLU A 27 -3.48 -2.67 -5.62
N LEU A 28 -3.75 -3.23 -4.44
CA LEU A 28 -3.84 -2.50 -3.18
C LEU A 28 -2.88 -3.11 -2.17
N LEU A 29 -2.15 -2.23 -1.48
CA LEU A 29 -1.39 -2.58 -0.29
C LEU A 29 -2.36 -2.79 0.88
N ARG A 30 -2.26 -3.94 1.56
CA ARG A 30 -2.91 -4.13 2.85
C ARG A 30 -2.06 -3.48 3.94
N VAL A 31 -2.71 -2.83 4.89
CA VAL A 31 -2.10 -2.30 6.11
C VAL A 31 -2.86 -2.80 7.33
N THR A 32 -2.17 -2.98 8.45
CA THR A 32 -2.75 -3.46 9.73
C THR A 32 -2.31 -2.59 10.89
N ALA A 33 -2.98 -2.72 12.03
CA ALA A 33 -2.45 -2.25 13.30
C ALA A 33 -1.40 -3.25 13.79
N GLY A 34 -0.25 -2.75 14.25
CA GLY A 34 0.86 -3.53 14.78
C GLY A 34 1.79 -2.63 15.58
N SER A 35 3.08 -2.93 15.55
CA SER A 35 4.12 -2.13 16.19
C SER A 35 5.18 -1.69 15.18
N ASP A 36 5.77 -0.52 15.39
CA ASP A 36 6.97 -0.09 14.68
C ASP A 36 8.24 -0.82 15.18
N SER A 37 9.41 -0.44 14.66
CA SER A 37 10.71 -1.02 15.04
C SER A 37 11.05 -0.84 16.53
N ASN A 38 10.43 0.12 17.20
CA ASN A 38 10.64 0.43 18.62
C ASN A 38 9.54 -0.18 19.51
N GLY A 39 8.68 -1.03 18.95
CA GLY A 39 7.58 -1.68 19.66
C GLY A 39 6.35 -0.78 19.88
N GLN A 40 6.34 0.46 19.37
CA GLN A 40 5.23 1.39 19.58
C GLN A 40 4.06 1.12 18.64
N PRO A 41 2.79 1.31 19.08
CA PRO A 41 1.63 1.09 18.23
C PRO A 41 1.68 1.90 16.92
N ALA A 42 1.61 1.20 15.80
CA ALA A 42 1.72 1.79 14.47
C ALA A 42 0.80 1.12 13.45
N VAL A 43 0.60 1.81 12.34
CA VAL A 43 0.07 1.22 11.11
C VAL A 43 1.26 0.64 10.34
N VAL A 44 1.17 -0.65 10.02
CA VAL A 44 2.26 -1.42 9.39
C VAL A 44 1.81 -1.93 8.02
N PRO A 45 2.66 -1.86 6.98
CA PRO A 45 2.38 -2.48 5.68
C PRO A 45 2.39 -4.02 5.80
N ASP A 46 1.47 -4.68 5.09
CA ASP A 46 1.38 -6.15 5.01
C ASP A 46 1.21 -6.59 3.54
N PRO A 47 2.29 -6.56 2.73
CA PRO A 47 2.24 -6.90 1.31
C PRO A 47 1.79 -8.34 1.04
N THR A 48 2.12 -9.27 1.96
CA THR A 48 1.75 -10.70 1.85
C THR A 48 0.32 -10.97 2.30
N ALA A 49 -0.35 -10.00 2.92
CA ALA A 49 -1.70 -10.12 3.47
C ALA A 49 -1.86 -11.25 4.51
N THR A 50 -0.81 -11.53 5.28
CA THR A 50 -0.76 -12.62 6.27
C THR A 50 -0.83 -12.15 7.71
N ALA A 51 -0.66 -10.84 7.97
CA ALA A 51 -0.68 -10.33 9.33
C ALA A 51 -2.06 -10.52 10.00
N PRO A 52 -2.11 -10.97 11.27
CA PRO A 52 -3.37 -11.19 11.96
C PRO A 52 -4.15 -9.88 12.18
N GLY A 53 -5.45 -10.01 12.45
CA GLY A 53 -6.30 -8.89 12.84
C GLY A 53 -6.89 -8.10 11.68
N ARG A 54 -7.40 -6.90 12.01
CA ARG A 54 -8.15 -6.06 11.09
C ARG A 54 -7.19 -5.36 10.13
N GLY A 55 -7.45 -5.49 8.83
CA GLY A 55 -6.68 -4.82 7.79
C GLY A 55 -7.50 -3.81 7.01
N ALA A 56 -6.82 -2.80 6.48
CA ALA A 56 -7.34 -1.83 5.53
C ALA A 56 -6.55 -1.89 4.23
N HIS A 57 -7.09 -1.33 3.15
CA HIS A 57 -6.45 -1.37 1.83
C HIS A 57 -6.23 0.03 1.29
N ILE A 58 -5.09 0.26 0.66
CA ILE A 58 -4.70 1.55 0.06
C ILE A 58 -3.99 1.29 -1.27
N HIS A 59 -4.10 2.19 -2.25
CA HIS A 59 -3.20 2.08 -3.40
C HIS A 59 -1.77 2.35 -2.94
N PRO A 60 -0.76 1.64 -3.49
CA PRO A 60 0.65 1.84 -3.14
C PRO A 60 1.19 3.12 -3.79
N THR A 61 0.64 4.27 -3.39
CA THR A 61 0.94 5.60 -3.94
C THR A 61 0.98 6.61 -2.80
N ARG A 62 1.89 7.58 -2.92
CA ARG A 62 2.07 8.64 -1.93
C ARG A 62 0.81 9.47 -1.75
N GLU A 63 0.10 9.75 -2.85
CA GLU A 63 -1.13 10.54 -2.86
C GLU A 63 -2.24 9.85 -2.06
N CYS A 64 -2.40 8.53 -2.22
CA CYS A 64 -3.39 7.80 -1.44
C CYS A 64 -3.03 7.76 0.05
N TYR A 65 -1.74 7.61 0.38
CA TYR A 65 -1.24 7.68 1.75
C TYR A 65 -1.57 9.03 2.40
N GLU A 66 -1.21 10.13 1.76
CA GLU A 66 -1.45 11.48 2.28
C GLU A 66 -2.95 11.76 2.48
N LEU A 67 -3.79 11.31 1.53
CA LEU A 67 -5.24 11.38 1.68
C LEU A 67 -5.73 10.56 2.88
N ALA A 68 -5.17 9.37 3.12
CA ALA A 68 -5.53 8.53 4.26
C ALA A 68 -5.12 9.18 5.60
N VAL A 69 -3.93 9.77 5.69
CA VAL A 69 -3.45 10.53 6.87
C VAL A 69 -4.34 11.74 7.13
N ARG A 70 -4.50 12.62 6.12
CA ARG A 70 -5.29 13.86 6.22
C ARG A 70 -6.71 13.59 6.69
N ARG A 71 -7.31 12.48 6.23
CA ARG A 71 -8.68 12.09 6.58
C ARG A 71 -8.74 11.26 7.86
N LYS A 72 -7.65 10.96 8.56
CA LYS A 72 -7.65 10.01 9.70
C LYS A 72 -8.30 8.67 9.33
N ALA A 73 -8.03 8.18 8.12
CA ALA A 73 -8.68 6.99 7.57
C ALA A 73 -8.18 5.70 8.22
N PHE A 74 -6.91 5.64 8.62
CA PHE A 74 -6.31 4.47 9.26
C PHE A 74 -7.00 4.14 10.59
N THR A 75 -7.09 5.09 11.51
CA THR A 75 -7.78 4.93 12.81
C THR A 75 -9.21 4.42 12.64
N ARG A 76 -9.95 4.99 11.68
CA ARG A 76 -11.34 4.59 11.39
C ARG A 76 -11.44 3.19 10.79
N ALA A 77 -10.58 2.85 9.83
CA ALA A 77 -10.63 1.56 9.16
C ALA A 77 -10.18 0.42 10.09
N LEU A 78 -9.14 0.65 10.87
CA LEU A 78 -8.53 -0.32 11.79
C LEU A 78 -9.24 -0.39 13.14
N LYS A 79 -10.17 0.54 13.44
CA LYS A 79 -10.91 0.65 14.71
C LYS A 79 -9.99 0.76 15.93
N THR A 80 -8.94 1.56 15.82
CA THR A 80 -8.01 1.80 16.93
C THR A 80 -8.39 3.08 17.68
N GLN A 81 -8.12 3.10 18.98
CA GLN A 81 -8.30 4.29 19.80
C GLN A 81 -7.04 5.15 19.66
N GLY A 82 -7.11 6.25 18.90
CA GLY A 82 -6.03 7.25 18.82
C GLY A 82 -5.18 7.23 17.54
N GLY A 83 -4.24 8.18 17.48
CA GLY A 83 -3.35 8.41 16.35
C GLY A 83 -2.20 7.43 16.35
N LEU A 84 -2.39 6.28 15.70
CA LEU A 84 -1.28 5.39 15.35
C LEU A 84 -0.32 6.15 14.43
N SER A 85 0.98 6.00 14.69
CA SER A 85 1.97 6.41 13.70
C SER A 85 1.73 5.63 12.40
N SER A 86 1.81 6.31 11.26
CA SER A 86 1.71 5.67 9.94
C SER A 86 3.00 5.80 9.13
N THR A 87 4.08 6.23 9.78
CA THR A 87 5.43 6.33 9.21
C THR A 87 5.91 5.02 8.58
N PRO A 88 5.68 3.82 9.17
CA PRO A 88 6.10 2.58 8.52
C PRO A 88 5.43 2.33 7.14
N VAL A 89 4.21 2.82 6.95
CA VAL A 89 3.54 2.77 5.63
C VAL A 89 4.15 3.80 4.69
N GLU A 90 4.49 4.99 5.19
CA GLU A 90 5.15 6.04 4.43
C GLU A 90 6.48 5.56 3.85
N ASP A 91 7.32 4.99 4.71
CA ASP A 91 8.64 4.46 4.38
C ASP A 91 8.56 3.35 3.34
N HIS A 92 7.57 2.46 3.47
CA HIS A 92 7.33 1.39 2.50
C HIS A 92 6.92 1.91 1.11
N LEU A 93 6.28 3.08 1.05
CA LEU A 93 5.87 3.72 -0.20
C LEU A 93 6.95 4.62 -0.78
N ASP A 94 8.05 4.85 -0.06
CA ASP A 94 9.19 5.58 -0.57
C ASP A 94 9.92 4.71 -1.61
N PRO A 95 9.97 5.11 -2.89
CA PRO A 95 10.64 4.36 -3.93
C PRO A 95 12.13 4.17 -3.67
N ARG A 96 12.76 5.01 -2.83
CA ARG A 96 14.16 4.91 -2.44
C ARG A 96 14.44 3.72 -1.51
N GLN A 97 13.39 3.16 -0.90
CA GLN A 97 13.47 2.08 0.08
C GLN A 97 13.07 0.71 -0.51
N THR A 98 12.70 0.65 -1.79
CA THR A 98 12.52 -0.63 -2.48
C THR A 98 13.89 -1.30 -2.61
N PRO A 99 14.12 -2.50 -2.04
CA PRO A 99 15.36 -3.21 -2.28
C PRO A 99 15.47 -3.43 -3.78
N MET A 100 16.58 -2.95 -4.35
CA MET A 100 16.92 -3.22 -5.75
C MET A 100 17.01 -4.74 -5.90
N THR A 101 16.00 -5.37 -6.50
CA THR A 101 16.16 -6.75 -6.96
C THR A 101 17.23 -6.73 -8.04
N VAL A 102 18.32 -7.45 -7.79
CA VAL A 102 19.34 -7.69 -8.79
C VAL A 102 18.77 -8.64 -9.85
N GLU A 103 18.32 -8.10 -10.97
CA GLU A 103 18.17 -8.90 -12.20
C GLU A 103 19.56 -9.05 -12.84
N ASP A 104 20.05 -10.30 -12.89
CA ASP A 104 21.16 -10.75 -13.73
C ASP A 104 22.48 -9.96 -13.61
N GLY A 105 22.85 -9.52 -12.38
CA GLY A 105 24.18 -8.98 -12.09
C GLY A 105 24.61 -7.73 -12.87
N ARG A 106 23.70 -7.04 -13.58
CA ARG A 106 24.05 -5.93 -14.47
C ARG A 106 23.31 -4.64 -14.09
N LEU A 107 24.04 -3.70 -13.47
CA LEU A 107 23.58 -2.33 -13.26
C LEU A 107 23.55 -1.59 -14.60
N THR A 108 22.38 -1.45 -15.22
CA THR A 108 22.21 -0.50 -16.34
C THR A 108 21.30 0.65 -15.93
N ARG A 109 21.84 1.87 -16.04
CA ARG A 109 21.06 3.11 -15.99
C ARG A 109 20.40 3.29 -17.35
N ASN A 110 19.11 2.98 -17.43
CA ASN A 110 18.28 3.40 -18.54
C ASN A 110 17.90 4.87 -18.35
N TRP A 111 18.73 5.77 -18.89
CA TRP A 111 18.30 7.11 -19.26
C TRP A 111 18.40 7.21 -20.77
N SER A 112 17.30 6.97 -21.49
CA SER A 112 17.10 7.32 -22.90
C SER A 112 15.67 6.95 -23.32
N LYS A 113 14.86 7.76 -24.01
CA LYS A 113 15.02 9.06 -24.66
C LYS A 113 13.61 9.62 -24.87
N SER A 114 13.43 10.93 -24.65
CA SER A 114 12.41 11.71 -25.34
C SER A 114 12.97 12.11 -26.71
N SER A 115 12.26 11.76 -27.78
CA SER A 115 12.20 12.48 -29.06
C SER A 115 10.90 12.09 -29.73
#